data_AF-A0A814P1M4-F1
#
_entry.id   AF-A0A814P1M4-F1
#
_cell.length_a   1.000
_cell.length_b   1.000
_cell.length_c   1.000
_cell.angle_alpha   90.00
_cell.angle_beta   90.00
_cell.angle_gamma   90.00
#
_symmetry.space_group_name_H-M   'P 1'
#
loop_
_entity.id
_entity.type
_entity.pdbx_description
1 polymer ?
#
loop_
_entity_poly.entity_id
_entity_poly.type
_entity_poly.pdbx_seq_one_letter_code
_entity_poly.pdbx_strand_id
1 'polypeptide(L)'
;MSRVSYRRFKTIAKLTIMVLCTGNFLLMIITTRLLKETVQLSQRNITIWSNDFHISLISICIFNSTIHDIKHQLLSFDVELIDKSLSNHCHLTKTCAKNLKVLDKTNGISPSIEERQKFYEVYKNDPEMIQVDAFICFHPTAMCEVFMPFNRPLIIIASTRYEMGRFSKEEWIKWNKNLQLIALNPRYVLRSIIMI
;
A
#
# COMPACT_ATOMS: atom_id res chain seq x y z
N MET A 1 -11.46 17.51 6.44
CA MET A 1 -11.01 16.69 7.59
C MET A 1 -10.22 17.55 8.57
N SER A 2 -10.69 17.69 9.81
CA SER A 2 -10.07 18.54 10.84
C SER A 2 -8.80 17.89 11.42
N ARG A 3 -7.82 18.72 11.83
CA ARG A 3 -6.50 18.32 12.37
C ARG A 3 -6.53 17.38 13.59
N VAL A 4 -7.69 17.20 14.22
CA VAL A 4 -7.87 16.42 15.45
C VAL A 4 -7.91 14.91 15.20
N SER A 5 -8.51 14.47 14.07
CA SER A 5 -8.60 13.03 13.71
C SER A 5 -7.22 12.41 13.42
N TYR A 6 -6.29 13.22 12.92
CA TYR A 6 -4.96 12.78 12.47
C TYR A 6 -3.97 12.48 13.60
N ARG A 7 -4.06 13.15 14.76
CA ARG A 7 -3.13 12.89 15.88
C ARG A 7 -3.31 11.51 16.51
N ARG A 8 -4.49 10.89 16.39
CA ARG A 8 -4.76 9.55 16.94
C ARG A 8 -4.28 8.40 16.06
N PHE A 9 -4.23 8.60 14.74
CA PHE A 9 -3.62 7.61 13.82
C PHE A 9 -2.10 7.45 14.06
N LYS A 10 -1.42 8.52 14.49
CA LYS A 10 0.03 8.55 14.78
C LYS A 10 0.49 7.53 15.83
N THR A 11 -0.32 7.24 16.84
CA THR A 11 0.07 6.33 17.94
C THR A 11 -0.10 4.87 17.55
N ILE A 12 -1.08 4.57 16.68
CA ILE A 12 -1.42 3.20 16.26
C ILE A 12 -0.43 2.67 15.20
N ALA A 13 0.03 3.53 14.29
CA ALA A 13 0.97 3.13 13.24
C ALA A 13 2.40 2.87 13.74
N LYS A 14 2.77 3.38 14.93
CA LYS A 14 4.12 3.25 15.48
C LYS A 14 4.41 1.93 16.20
N LEU A 15 3.41 1.06 16.42
CA LEU A 15 3.58 -0.09 17.32
C LEU A 15 3.03 -1.45 16.85
N THR A 16 2.57 -1.65 15.61
CA THR A 16 1.90 -2.93 15.29
C THR A 16 2.36 -3.55 13.98
N ILE A 17 2.60 -4.86 14.02
CA ILE A 17 2.86 -5.82 12.95
C ILE A 17 4.33 -5.81 12.45
N MET A 18 5.23 -6.25 13.30
CA MET A 18 6.26 -7.20 12.85
C MET A 18 5.68 -8.59 13.17
N VAL A 19 5.91 -9.59 12.33
CA VAL A 19 5.41 -10.98 12.47
C VAL A 19 4.01 -11.22 11.87
N LEU A 20 3.95 -11.56 10.58
CA LEU A 20 2.90 -12.45 10.05
C LEU A 20 3.41 -13.43 8.97
N CYS A 21 4.71 -13.45 8.62
CA CYS A 21 5.25 -14.41 7.65
C CYS A 21 6.33 -15.36 8.21
N THR A 22 6.70 -15.27 9.50
CA THR A 22 7.82 -16.07 10.06
C THR A 22 7.44 -17.06 11.17
N GLY A 23 6.14 -17.34 11.37
CA GLY A 23 5.71 -18.48 12.21
C GLY A 23 6.15 -18.45 13.68
N ASN A 24 6.42 -17.28 14.28
CA ASN A 24 6.90 -17.18 15.66
C ASN A 24 5.88 -16.48 16.58
N PHE A 25 5.19 -17.26 17.42
CA PHE A 25 3.96 -16.90 18.13
C PHE A 25 4.15 -15.97 19.36
N LEU A 26 5.38 -15.82 19.86
CA LEU A 26 5.60 -15.27 21.20
C LEU A 26 5.66 -13.73 21.28
N LEU A 27 5.86 -13.03 20.17
CA LEU A 27 5.98 -11.56 20.14
C LEU A 27 4.61 -10.83 19.99
N MET A 28 3.51 -11.57 19.97
CA MET A 28 2.17 -11.07 19.64
C MET A 28 1.36 -10.57 20.85
N ILE A 29 1.76 -10.92 22.08
CA ILE A 29 0.92 -10.72 23.28
C ILE A 29 1.09 -9.33 23.91
N ILE A 30 2.24 -8.66 23.73
CA ILE A 30 2.52 -7.38 24.41
C ILE A 30 1.91 -6.16 23.66
N THR A 31 1.63 -6.28 22.37
CA THR A 31 1.13 -5.15 21.53
C THR A 31 -0.39 -5.00 21.51
N THR A 32 -1.17 -6.02 21.88
CA THR A 32 -2.64 -5.97 21.81
C THR A 32 -3.30 -5.24 22.98
N ARG A 33 -2.63 -5.11 24.14
CA ARG A 33 -3.23 -4.51 25.35
C ARG A 33 -3.31 -2.97 25.31
N LEU A 34 -2.54 -2.30 24.44
CA LEU A 34 -2.53 -0.84 24.32
C LEU A 34 -3.46 -0.28 23.23
N LEU A 35 -4.10 -1.14 22.42
CA LEU A 35 -4.98 -0.70 21.32
C LEU A 35 -6.46 -0.62 21.70
N LYS A 36 -6.86 -1.09 22.89
CA LYS A 36 -8.26 -1.35 23.23
C LYS A 36 -9.08 -0.14 23.68
N GLU A 37 -8.47 1.01 23.97
CA GLU A 37 -9.15 2.09 24.72
C GLU A 37 -9.50 3.38 23.97
N THR A 38 -9.32 3.54 22.64
CA THR A 38 -9.54 4.90 22.09
C THR A 38 -10.02 5.06 20.66
N VAL A 39 -10.76 4.10 20.09
CA VAL A 39 -11.31 4.33 18.75
C VAL A 39 -12.73 3.82 18.57
N GLN A 40 -13.67 4.71 18.87
CA GLN A 40 -14.96 4.77 18.20
C GLN A 40 -14.69 5.22 16.75
N LEU A 41 -14.10 4.32 15.97
CA LEU A 41 -13.87 4.53 14.54
C LEU A 41 -15.25 4.56 13.90
N SER A 42 -15.59 5.72 13.35
CA SER A 42 -16.66 5.87 12.37
C SER A 42 -16.60 4.68 11.41
N GLN A 43 -17.74 3.97 11.31
CA GLN A 43 -18.00 2.87 10.37
C GLN A 43 -18.03 3.40 8.92
N ARG A 44 -16.98 4.10 8.48
CA ARG A 44 -16.84 4.47 7.09
C ARG A 44 -16.03 3.41 6.37
N ASN A 45 -16.45 3.12 5.15
CA ASN A 45 -15.71 2.24 4.27
C ASN A 45 -14.37 2.91 3.94
N ILE A 46 -13.29 2.14 3.99
CA ILE A 46 -11.94 2.57 3.63
C ILE A 46 -11.65 2.01 2.24
N THR A 47 -11.44 2.89 1.26
CA THR A 47 -11.10 2.45 -0.10
C THR A 47 -9.58 2.49 -0.30
N ILE A 48 -8.98 1.35 -0.65
CA ILE A 48 -7.55 1.22 -0.89
C ILE A 48 -7.31 0.98 -2.38
N TRP A 49 -6.35 1.70 -2.97
CA TRP A 49 -5.94 1.51 -4.36
C TRP A 49 -4.63 0.75 -4.47
N SER A 50 -4.58 -0.22 -5.38
CA SER A 50 -3.40 -1.02 -5.71
C SER A 50 -3.15 -1.07 -7.22
N ASN A 51 -1.92 -0.86 -7.66
CA ASN A 51 -1.44 -1.25 -8.98
C ASN A 51 -0.20 -2.13 -8.80
N ASP A 52 -0.06 -3.19 -9.60
CA ASP A 52 1.04 -4.14 -9.42
C ASP A 52 1.32 -5.08 -10.60
N PHE A 53 2.55 -5.60 -10.68
CA PHE A 53 3.01 -6.55 -11.69
C PHE A 53 2.99 -8.02 -11.24
N HIS A 54 2.75 -8.30 -9.98
CA HIS A 54 2.61 -9.64 -9.45
C HIS A 54 1.16 -9.90 -9.03
N ILE A 55 0.76 -11.17 -8.94
CA ILE A 55 -0.53 -11.50 -8.31
C ILE A 55 -0.43 -10.98 -6.89
N SER A 56 -1.25 -9.99 -6.56
CA SER A 56 -1.37 -9.43 -5.23
C SER A 56 -1.72 -10.60 -4.29
N LEU A 57 -0.71 -11.16 -3.61
CA LEU A 57 -0.97 -12.00 -2.44
C LEU A 57 -1.75 -11.18 -1.41
N ILE A 58 -1.70 -9.85 -1.48
CA ILE A 58 -2.60 -8.94 -0.77
C ILE A 58 -4.05 -9.05 -1.24
N SER A 59 -4.35 -9.19 -2.53
CA SER A 59 -5.72 -9.47 -2.94
C SER A 59 -6.13 -10.86 -2.44
N ILE A 60 -5.25 -11.87 -2.50
CA ILE A 60 -5.57 -13.18 -1.93
C ILE A 60 -5.66 -13.10 -0.40
N CYS A 61 -4.87 -12.30 0.29
CA CYS A 61 -4.94 -12.14 1.74
C CYS A 61 -6.11 -11.24 2.15
N ILE A 62 -6.51 -10.24 1.38
CA ILE A 62 -7.68 -9.44 1.71
C ILE A 62 -8.95 -10.24 1.40
N PHE A 63 -8.98 -11.00 0.30
CA PHE A 63 -10.13 -11.82 -0.09
C PHE A 63 -10.22 -13.18 0.65
N ASN A 64 -9.11 -13.92 0.84
CA ASN A 64 -9.06 -15.20 1.58
C ASN A 64 -8.67 -15.05 3.07
N SER A 65 -8.01 -13.97 3.54
CA SER A 65 -7.88 -13.71 5.01
C SER A 65 -9.16 -13.11 5.61
N THR A 66 -10.27 -13.41 4.96
CA THR A 66 -11.55 -13.63 5.60
C THR A 66 -11.50 -14.72 6.69
N ILE A 67 -10.40 -15.45 6.91
CA ILE A 67 -10.29 -16.42 8.00
C ILE A 67 -9.05 -16.17 8.89
N HIS A 68 -9.34 -15.70 10.10
CA HIS A 68 -8.54 -15.62 11.34
C HIS A 68 -7.70 -14.36 11.67
N ASP A 69 -6.48 -14.14 11.16
CA ASP A 69 -5.53 -13.27 11.92
C ASP A 69 -5.57 -11.77 11.62
N ILE A 70 -5.71 -11.34 10.35
CA ILE A 70 -5.82 -9.90 10.03
C ILE A 70 -7.20 -9.35 10.42
N LYS A 71 -8.23 -10.20 10.37
CA LYS A 71 -9.56 -9.87 10.90
C LYS A 71 -9.45 -9.45 12.37
N HIS A 72 -8.84 -10.23 13.24
CA HIS A 72 -8.80 -9.86 14.67
C HIS A 72 -8.18 -8.48 14.98
N GLN A 73 -7.36 -7.90 14.08
CA GLN A 73 -6.79 -6.56 14.24
C GLN A 73 -7.45 -5.45 13.40
N LEU A 74 -8.10 -5.77 12.26
CA LEU A 74 -8.73 -4.79 11.36
C LEU A 74 -10.27 -4.88 11.29
N LEU A 75 -10.90 -5.78 12.06
CA LEU A 75 -12.35 -6.09 12.07
C LEU A 75 -13.34 -4.93 12.31
N SER A 76 -12.87 -3.72 12.57
CA SER A 76 -13.76 -2.56 12.74
C SER A 76 -14.03 -1.79 11.44
N PHE A 77 -13.40 -2.14 10.32
CA PHE A 77 -13.55 -1.42 9.06
C PHE A 77 -14.02 -2.30 7.91
N ASP A 78 -14.97 -1.79 7.14
CA ASP A 78 -15.27 -2.28 5.80
C ASP A 78 -14.20 -1.72 4.85
N VAL A 79 -13.37 -2.58 4.26
CA VAL A 79 -12.27 -2.18 3.38
C VAL A 79 -12.61 -2.59 1.96
N GLU A 80 -12.75 -1.59 1.09
CA GLU A 80 -12.89 -1.80 -0.35
C GLU A 80 -11.52 -1.74 -1.00
N LEU A 81 -11.16 -2.75 -1.80
CA LEU A 81 -9.90 -2.78 -2.54
C LEU A 81 -10.15 -2.57 -4.03
N ILE A 82 -9.60 -1.49 -4.57
CA ILE A 82 -9.51 -1.24 -6.02
C ILE A 82 -8.13 -1.76 -6.48
N ASP A 83 -8.09 -3.02 -6.93
CA ASP A 83 -6.88 -3.62 -7.48
C ASP A 83 -6.91 -3.58 -9.02
N LYS A 84 -5.93 -2.88 -9.61
CA LYS A 84 -5.70 -2.83 -11.06
C LYS A 84 -4.34 -3.43 -11.37
N SER A 85 -4.27 -4.76 -11.31
CA SER A 85 -3.06 -5.53 -11.57
C SER A 85 -2.69 -5.53 -13.06
N LEU A 86 -1.42 -5.27 -13.32
CA LEU A 86 -0.71 -5.38 -14.60
C LEU A 86 -0.03 -6.74 -14.77
N SER A 87 -0.17 -7.66 -13.81
CA SER A 87 0.40 -9.01 -13.92
C SER A 87 -0.18 -9.79 -15.10
N ASN A 88 0.62 -10.66 -15.73
CA ASN A 88 0.12 -11.58 -16.76
C ASN A 88 -0.88 -12.61 -16.20
N HIS A 89 -0.84 -12.87 -14.90
CA HIS A 89 -1.69 -13.85 -14.22
C HIS A 89 -2.86 -13.22 -13.45
N CYS A 90 -3.13 -11.93 -13.64
CA CYS A 90 -4.24 -11.21 -12.96
C CYS A 90 -5.63 -11.84 -13.22
N HIS A 91 -5.77 -12.63 -14.29
CA HIS A 91 -7.03 -13.28 -14.65
C HIS A 91 -7.44 -14.36 -13.65
N LEU A 92 -6.47 -14.95 -12.94
CA LEU A 92 -6.72 -15.96 -11.89
C LEU A 92 -7.42 -15.35 -10.68
N THR A 93 -7.20 -14.07 -10.39
CA THR A 93 -7.78 -13.36 -9.25
C THR A 93 -8.87 -12.36 -9.62
N LYS A 94 -9.19 -12.22 -10.92
CA LYS A 94 -10.12 -11.21 -11.46
C LYS A 94 -9.72 -9.76 -11.11
N THR A 95 -8.43 -9.50 -10.89
CA THR A 95 -7.89 -8.17 -10.54
C THR A 95 -7.19 -7.47 -11.70
N CYS A 96 -7.36 -7.99 -12.93
CA CYS A 96 -6.76 -7.35 -14.10
C CYS A 96 -7.18 -5.90 -14.23
N ALA A 97 -6.19 -5.04 -14.49
CA ALA A 97 -6.42 -3.63 -14.74
C ALA A 97 -7.43 -3.44 -15.88
N LYS A 98 -8.51 -2.71 -15.57
CA LYS A 98 -9.49 -2.23 -16.54
C LYS A 98 -9.49 -0.71 -16.50
N ASN A 99 -9.49 -0.08 -17.67
CA ASN A 99 -9.54 1.38 -17.84
C ASN A 99 -8.40 2.12 -17.11
N LEU A 100 -7.22 1.51 -17.00
CA LEU A 100 -6.03 2.19 -16.51
C LEU A 100 -5.50 3.11 -17.62
N LYS A 101 -5.38 4.41 -17.34
CA LYS A 101 -5.25 5.45 -18.38
C LYS A 101 -3.82 5.78 -18.77
N VAL A 102 -2.85 5.53 -17.89
CA VAL A 102 -1.46 6.02 -18.05
C VAL A 102 -0.44 4.91 -17.91
N LEU A 103 -0.61 4.06 -16.90
CA LEU A 103 0.26 2.90 -16.71
C LEU A 103 -0.29 1.70 -17.48
N ASP A 104 0.62 0.91 -18.02
CA ASP A 104 0.36 -0.36 -18.65
C ASP A 104 1.53 -1.33 -18.38
N LYS A 105 1.49 -2.50 -19.01
CA LYS A 105 2.51 -3.55 -18.80
C LYS A 105 3.91 -3.15 -19.28
N THR A 106 4.01 -2.16 -20.16
CA THR A 106 5.27 -1.73 -20.78
C THR A 106 5.99 -0.70 -19.93
N ASN A 107 5.25 0.17 -19.22
CA ASN A 107 5.85 1.27 -18.46
C ASN A 107 5.68 1.17 -16.93
N GLY A 108 4.77 0.34 -16.42
CA GLY A 108 4.46 0.33 -15.00
C GLY A 108 5.58 -0.21 -14.10
N ILE A 109 6.52 -1.00 -14.63
CA ILE A 109 7.68 -1.49 -13.83
C ILE A 109 8.60 -0.33 -13.46
N SER A 110 8.85 0.58 -14.41
CA SER A 110 9.78 1.68 -14.25
C SER A 110 9.22 2.95 -14.88
N PRO A 111 8.16 3.54 -14.28
CA PRO A 111 7.53 4.70 -14.86
C PRO A 111 8.49 5.88 -14.86
N SER A 112 8.58 6.57 -16.00
CA SER A 112 9.42 7.74 -16.19
C SER A 112 8.96 8.90 -15.30
N ILE A 113 9.70 10.02 -15.31
CA ILE A 113 9.26 11.23 -14.59
C ILE A 113 7.97 11.78 -15.22
N GLU A 114 7.92 11.79 -16.54
CA GLU A 114 6.80 12.28 -17.35
C GLU A 114 5.56 11.39 -17.13
N GLU A 115 5.72 10.07 -17.07
CA GLU A 115 4.61 9.14 -16.82
C GLU A 115 4.05 9.28 -15.41
N ARG A 116 4.91 9.49 -14.41
CA ARG A 116 4.48 9.78 -13.03
C ARG A 116 3.69 11.08 -12.94
N GLN A 117 4.16 12.13 -13.61
CA GLN A 117 3.46 13.41 -13.67
C GLN A 117 2.12 13.27 -14.40
N LYS A 118 2.11 12.61 -15.57
CA LYS A 118 0.90 12.33 -16.33
C LYS A 118 -0.11 11.51 -15.52
N PHE A 119 0.35 10.53 -14.75
CA PHE A 119 -0.51 9.75 -13.86
C PHE A 119 -1.22 10.65 -12.85
N TYR A 120 -0.47 11.49 -12.13
CA TYR A 120 -1.07 12.43 -11.19
C TYR A 120 -2.05 13.39 -11.87
N GLU A 121 -1.68 13.97 -13.00
CA GLU A 121 -2.53 14.93 -13.72
C GLU A 121 -3.85 14.32 -14.20
N VAL A 122 -3.81 13.08 -14.68
CA VAL A 122 -5.00 12.36 -15.15
C VAL A 122 -5.91 11.94 -13.99
N TYR A 123 -5.33 11.56 -12.84
CA TYR A 123 -6.08 10.97 -11.73
C TYR A 123 -6.40 11.92 -10.58
N LYS A 124 -5.78 13.10 -10.47
CA LYS A 124 -6.00 14.04 -9.34
C LYS A 124 -7.47 14.47 -9.18
N ASN A 125 -8.23 14.50 -10.27
CA ASN A 125 -9.65 14.84 -10.30
C ASN A 125 -10.53 13.66 -10.76
N ASP A 126 -9.97 12.45 -10.88
CA ASP A 126 -10.72 11.28 -11.30
C ASP A 126 -11.67 10.81 -10.18
N PRO A 127 -12.97 10.58 -10.45
CA PRO A 127 -13.92 10.17 -9.42
C PRO A 127 -13.51 8.92 -8.63
N GLU A 128 -12.95 7.92 -9.31
CA GLU A 128 -12.49 6.66 -8.70
C GLU A 128 -11.26 6.89 -7.82
N MET A 129 -10.40 7.85 -8.17
CA MET A 129 -9.22 8.20 -7.37
C MET A 129 -9.55 9.12 -6.19
N ILE A 130 -10.58 9.96 -6.30
CA ILE A 130 -11.00 10.87 -5.23
C ILE A 130 -11.44 10.09 -3.99
N GLN A 131 -12.12 8.96 -4.18
CA GLN A 131 -12.60 8.08 -3.09
C GLN A 131 -11.48 7.27 -2.40
N VAL A 132 -10.29 7.16 -2.98
CA VAL A 132 -9.19 6.36 -2.43
C VAL A 132 -8.67 6.96 -1.13
N ASP A 133 -8.78 6.25 -0.01
CA ASP A 133 -8.24 6.68 1.28
C ASP A 133 -6.73 6.44 1.43
N ALA A 134 -6.22 5.37 0.83
CA ALA A 134 -4.83 4.97 0.92
C ALA A 134 -4.36 4.21 -0.33
N PHE A 135 -3.07 4.28 -0.60
CA PHE A 135 -2.40 3.51 -1.64
C PHE A 135 -1.65 2.35 -1.04
N ILE A 136 -1.63 1.24 -1.75
CA ILE A 136 -0.76 0.10 -1.48
C ILE A 136 0.01 -0.24 -2.75
N CYS A 137 1.29 -0.56 -2.59
CA CYS A 137 2.18 -0.94 -3.67
C CYS A 137 3.11 -2.03 -3.19
N PHE A 138 3.31 -3.08 -3.98
CA PHE A 138 4.14 -4.20 -3.56
C PHE A 138 5.25 -4.61 -4.55
N HIS A 139 4.94 -4.71 -5.83
CA HIS A 139 5.85 -5.17 -6.86
C HIS A 139 5.66 -4.47 -8.22
N PRO A 140 6.64 -3.69 -8.69
CA PRO A 140 7.84 -3.25 -7.97
C PRO A 140 7.56 -2.12 -6.98
N THR A 141 8.32 -2.03 -5.89
CA THR A 141 8.18 -0.93 -4.94
C THR A 141 8.59 0.42 -5.52
N ALA A 142 9.44 0.47 -6.55
CA ALA A 142 9.75 1.73 -7.21
C ALA A 142 8.52 2.39 -7.87
N MET A 143 7.50 1.60 -8.22
CA MET A 143 6.24 2.13 -8.75
C MET A 143 5.49 2.97 -7.71
N CYS A 144 5.74 2.80 -6.41
CA CYS A 144 5.11 3.60 -5.36
C CYS A 144 5.32 5.13 -5.54
N GLU A 145 6.35 5.53 -6.28
CA GLU A 145 6.60 6.94 -6.62
C GLU A 145 5.46 7.59 -7.41
N VAL A 146 4.63 6.82 -8.13
CA VAL A 146 3.45 7.34 -8.86
C VAL A 146 2.39 7.87 -7.89
N PHE A 147 2.35 7.35 -6.65
CA PHE A 147 1.34 7.68 -5.65
C PHE A 147 1.77 8.79 -4.68
N MET A 148 3.08 9.08 -4.60
CA MET A 148 3.62 10.10 -3.69
C MET A 148 2.95 11.49 -3.86
N PRO A 149 2.67 11.99 -5.08
CA PRO A 149 2.06 13.31 -5.27
C PRO A 149 0.65 13.47 -4.69
N PHE A 150 -0.08 12.38 -4.44
CA PHE A 150 -1.44 12.44 -3.90
C PHE A 150 -1.51 12.80 -2.41
N ASN A 151 -0.40 12.74 -1.68
CA ASN A 151 -0.32 13.07 -0.25
C ASN A 151 -1.33 12.30 0.63
N ARG A 152 -1.67 11.07 0.22
CA ARG A 152 -2.50 10.12 0.97
C ARG A 152 -1.61 9.05 1.62
N PRO A 153 -2.06 8.37 2.69
CA PRO A 153 -1.36 7.22 3.22
C PRO A 153 -0.92 6.24 2.13
N LEU A 154 0.30 5.73 2.25
CA LEU A 154 0.98 4.87 1.29
C LEU A 154 1.58 3.71 2.07
N ILE A 155 1.19 2.51 1.71
CA ILE A 155 1.67 1.26 2.28
C ILE A 155 2.59 0.65 1.25
N ILE A 156 3.88 0.56 1.59
CA ILE A 156 4.89 -0.05 0.72
C ILE A 156 5.21 -1.42 1.26
N ILE A 157 5.09 -2.44 0.42
CA ILE A 157 5.40 -3.83 0.74
C ILE A 157 6.47 -4.33 -0.22
N ALA A 158 7.74 -4.31 0.18
CA ALA A 158 8.78 -4.90 -0.65
C ALA A 158 8.68 -6.44 -0.64
N SER A 159 7.95 -7.02 -1.61
CA SER A 159 7.82 -8.47 -1.78
C SER A 159 8.98 -9.09 -2.56
N THR A 160 9.72 -8.26 -3.29
CA THR A 160 10.96 -8.61 -4.00
C THR A 160 12.02 -7.56 -3.69
N ARG A 161 13.14 -7.64 -4.42
CA ARG A 161 14.16 -6.59 -4.53
C ARG A 161 13.51 -5.20 -4.67
N TYR A 162 13.78 -4.33 -3.70
CA TYR A 162 13.09 -3.03 -3.60
C TYR A 162 13.59 -2.03 -4.66
N GLU A 163 14.75 -2.29 -5.24
CA GLU A 163 15.33 -1.52 -6.35
C GLU A 163 14.74 -1.88 -7.71
N MET A 164 13.91 -2.93 -7.79
CA MET A 164 13.28 -3.30 -9.07
C MET A 164 12.52 -2.11 -9.66
N GLY A 165 12.76 -1.83 -10.94
CA GLY A 165 12.25 -0.64 -11.63
C GLY A 165 13.18 0.57 -11.55
N ARG A 166 14.37 0.46 -10.94
CA ARG A 166 15.42 1.50 -10.93
C ARG A 166 16.73 0.82 -11.31
N PHE A 167 17.11 0.94 -12.57
CA PHE A 167 18.16 0.11 -13.17
C PHE A 167 19.53 0.78 -13.16
N SER A 168 19.59 2.09 -12.93
CA SER A 168 20.86 2.81 -12.73
C SER A 168 21.15 3.11 -11.25
N LYS A 169 22.43 3.35 -10.95
CA LYS A 169 22.87 3.77 -9.62
C LYS A 169 22.22 5.08 -9.20
N GLU A 170 22.08 6.00 -10.14
CA GLU A 170 21.50 7.33 -9.92
C GLU A 170 20.01 7.22 -9.58
N GLU A 171 19.27 6.38 -10.30
CA GLU A 171 17.87 6.07 -10.03
C GLU A 171 17.69 5.40 -8.67
N TRP A 172 18.58 4.48 -8.32
CA TRP A 172 18.53 3.80 -7.02
C TRP A 172 18.82 4.75 -5.86
N ILE A 173 19.82 5.63 -5.97
CA ILE A 173 20.10 6.67 -4.97
C ILE A 173 18.88 7.60 -4.80
N LYS A 174 18.24 8.00 -5.91
CA LYS A 174 17.02 8.80 -5.86
C LYS A 174 15.88 8.06 -5.17
N TRP A 175 15.70 6.79 -5.48
CA TRP A 175 14.70 5.95 -4.84
C TRP A 175 14.93 5.79 -3.33
N ASN A 176 16.18 5.60 -2.90
CA ASN A 176 16.54 5.55 -1.48
C ASN A 176 16.21 6.85 -0.74
N LYS A 177 16.46 8.01 -1.36
CA LYS A 177 16.05 9.31 -0.81
C LYS A 177 14.53 9.40 -0.69
N ASN A 178 13.78 8.92 -1.68
CA ASN A 178 12.32 8.91 -1.63
C ASN A 178 11.80 7.97 -0.53
N LEU A 179 12.39 6.79 -0.35
CA LEU A 179 12.06 5.89 0.76
C LEU A 179 12.29 6.54 2.13
N GLN A 180 13.36 7.34 2.30
CA GLN A 180 13.58 8.11 3.51
C GLN A 180 12.51 9.18 3.72
N LEU A 181 12.14 9.93 2.67
CA LEU A 181 11.05 10.91 2.73
C LEU A 181 9.72 10.25 3.10
N ILE A 182 9.48 9.04 2.57
CA ILE A 182 8.30 8.24 2.89
C ILE A 182 8.35 7.81 4.37
N ALA A 183 9.46 7.26 4.84
CA ALA A 183 9.60 6.82 6.23
C ALA A 183 9.47 7.98 7.25
N LEU A 184 9.87 9.19 6.88
CA LEU A 184 9.78 10.37 7.74
C LEU A 184 8.34 10.93 7.85
N ASN A 185 7.48 10.66 6.87
CA ASN A 185 6.12 11.17 6.90
C ASN A 185 5.19 10.17 7.63
N PRO A 186 4.58 10.58 8.76
CA PRO A 186 3.79 9.68 9.60
C PRO A 186 2.48 9.17 8.98
N ARG A 187 2.15 9.59 7.74
CA ARG A 187 1.05 9.03 6.94
C ARG A 187 1.42 7.72 6.26
N TYR A 188 2.71 7.50 6.04
CA TYR A 188 3.17 6.37 5.26
C TYR A 188 3.60 5.24 6.19
N VAL A 189 3.40 4.01 5.72
CA VAL A 189 3.78 2.80 6.43
C VAL A 189 4.69 2.00 5.51
N LEU A 190 5.96 1.92 5.87
CA LEU A 190 6.96 1.14 5.14
C LEU A 190 7.09 -0.24 5.81
N ARG A 191 6.91 -1.31 5.03
CA ARG A 191 7.08 -2.70 5.48
C ARG A 191 7.90 -3.48 4.47
N SER A 192 8.86 -4.24 4.95
CA SER A 192 9.55 -5.25 4.14
C SER A 192 8.95 -6.61 4.49
N ILE A 193 8.49 -7.34 3.47
CA ILE A 193 8.14 -8.76 3.62
C ILE A 193 9.27 -9.52 2.93
N ILE A 194 10.26 -9.94 3.71
CA ILE A 194 11.31 -10.82 3.21
C ILE A 194 10.68 -12.19 3.01
N MET A 195 10.28 -12.52 1.77
CA MET A 195 10.01 -13.90 1.38
C MET A 195 11.37 -14.56 1.11
N ILE A 196 11.83 -15.34 2.09
CA ILE A 196 13.01 -16.21 1.95
C ILE A 196 12.58 -17.49 1.25
#